data_AF-A0AAU1R6H0-F1
#
_entry.id   AF-A0AAU1R6H0-F1
#
_cell.length_a   1.000
_cell.length_b   1.000
_cell.length_c   1.000
_cell.angle_alpha   90.00
_cell.angle_beta   90.00
_cell.angle_gamma   90.00
#
_symmetry.space_group_name_H-M   'P 1'
#
loop_
_entity.id
_entity.type
_entity.pdbx_description
1 polymer ?
#
loop_
_entity_poly.entity_id
_entity_poly.type
_entity_poly.pdbx_seq_one_letter_code
_entity_poly.pdbx_strand_id
1 'polypeptide(L)'
;MTEAGMQRMASRVFASLLASDESALTSAELSERLQISPAAVSGAVRYLTQAGMVGREREPGSRRDRYRLHNDLWFETFTRRDQLLARWEKVLRDGVESLGPDSPAGLRLAETAAFMQFLDSELKGLMTRWHAHRETLDLGPRT
;
A
#
# COMPACT_ATOMS: atom_id res chain seq x y z
N MET A 1 -2.87 -1.07 -14.36
CA MET A 1 -2.71 -0.31 -13.09
C MET A 1 -2.99 1.18 -13.24
N THR A 2 -2.71 1.82 -14.38
CA THR A 2 -3.03 3.25 -14.57
C THR A 2 -4.51 3.58 -14.36
N GLU A 3 -5.41 2.70 -14.79
CA GLU A 3 -6.86 2.83 -14.58
C GLU A 3 -7.28 2.69 -13.10
N ALA A 4 -6.43 2.12 -12.24
CA ALA A 4 -6.63 2.06 -10.79
C ALA A 4 -6.08 3.31 -10.05
N GLY A 5 -5.79 4.39 -10.78
CA GLY A 5 -5.27 5.65 -10.22
C GLY A 5 -3.75 5.70 -10.04
N MET A 6 -3.02 4.66 -10.44
CA MET A 6 -1.55 4.63 -10.35
C MET A 6 -0.90 5.46 -11.47
N GLN A 7 0.15 6.21 -11.17
CA GLN A 7 0.92 6.92 -12.21
C GLN A 7 1.48 5.91 -13.23
N ARG A 8 1.44 6.26 -14.53
CA ARG A 8 1.85 5.35 -15.62
C ARG A 8 3.27 4.81 -15.45
N MET A 9 4.22 5.64 -15.01
CA MET A 9 5.60 5.21 -14.78
C MET A 9 5.75 4.33 -13.54
N ALA A 10 5.06 4.65 -12.45
CA ALA A 10 4.99 3.78 -11.28
C ALA A 10 4.41 2.40 -11.63
N SER A 11 3.39 2.35 -12.49
CA SER A 11 2.82 1.10 -13.01
C SER A 11 3.85 0.25 -13.75
N ARG A 12 4.70 0.87 -14.57
CA ARG A 12 5.74 0.15 -15.32
C ARG A 12 6.84 -0.40 -14.40
N VAL A 13 7.30 0.42 -13.44
CA VAL A 13 8.30 0.00 -12.45
C VAL A 13 7.76 -1.14 -11.58
N PHE A 14 6.53 -1.02 -11.10
CA PHE A 14 5.88 -2.06 -10.33
C PHE A 14 5.76 -3.37 -11.11
N ALA A 15 5.30 -3.32 -12.36
CA ALA A 15 5.19 -4.51 -13.20
C ALA A 15 6.55 -5.16 -13.46
N SER A 16 7.61 -4.34 -13.65
CA SER A 16 8.98 -4.85 -13.81
C SER A 16 9.51 -5.53 -12.56
N LEU A 17 9.19 -5.03 -11.36
CA LEU A 17 9.57 -5.68 -10.11
C LEU A 17 8.75 -6.96 -9.86
N LEU A 18 7.46 -6.95 -10.24
CA LEU A 18 6.57 -8.10 -10.06
C LEU A 18 6.94 -9.28 -10.96
N ALA A 19 7.38 -9.01 -12.19
CA ALA A 19 7.77 -10.01 -13.17
C ALA A 19 9.27 -10.36 -13.13
N SER A 20 10.01 -9.84 -12.15
CA SER A 20 11.44 -10.06 -12.01
C SER A 20 11.72 -11.42 -11.37
N ASP A 21 12.63 -12.20 -11.95
CA ASP A 21 13.15 -13.42 -11.31
C ASP A 21 14.08 -13.09 -10.14
N GLU A 22 14.69 -11.89 -10.12
CA GLU A 22 15.42 -11.41 -8.94
C GLU A 22 14.47 -10.82 -7.89
N SER A 23 14.76 -11.09 -6.61
CA SER A 23 13.98 -10.60 -5.46
C SER A 23 14.01 -9.07 -5.27
N ALA A 24 15.00 -8.39 -5.84
CA ALA A 24 15.13 -6.94 -5.77
C ALA A 24 15.98 -6.38 -6.92
N LEU A 25 15.64 -5.18 -7.40
CA LEU A 25 16.35 -4.48 -8.49
C LEU A 25 16.88 -3.12 -8.06
N THR A 26 18.02 -2.71 -8.59
CA THR A 26 18.60 -1.39 -8.45
C THR A 26 17.98 -0.38 -9.41
N SER A 27 18.20 0.92 -9.15
CA SER A 27 17.79 1.97 -10.10
C SER A 27 18.38 1.79 -11.50
N ALA A 28 19.60 1.25 -11.60
CA ALA A 28 20.29 1.05 -12.86
C ALA A 28 19.63 -0.07 -13.68
N GLU A 29 19.37 -1.22 -13.06
CA GLU A 29 18.68 -2.34 -13.69
C GLU A 29 17.25 -1.95 -14.12
N LEU A 30 16.53 -1.19 -13.28
CA LEU A 30 15.21 -0.66 -13.66
C LEU A 30 15.28 0.30 -14.85
N SER A 31 16.30 1.18 -14.88
CA SER A 31 16.50 2.12 -16.00
C SER A 31 16.77 1.38 -17.29
N GLU A 32 17.62 0.35 -17.23
CA GLU A 32 17.99 -0.51 -18.35
C GLU A 32 16.80 -1.33 -18.85
N ARG A 33 16.12 -2.08 -17.98
CA ARG A 33 14.97 -2.92 -18.37
C ARG A 33 13.84 -2.13 -18.98
N LEU A 34 13.53 -0.96 -18.42
CA LEU A 34 12.40 -0.15 -18.85
C LEU A 34 12.76 0.89 -19.91
N GLN A 35 14.06 1.02 -20.25
CA GLN A 35 14.59 2.01 -21.18
C GLN A 35 14.15 3.43 -20.81
N ILE A 36 14.38 3.81 -19.55
CA ILE A 36 13.96 5.09 -18.97
C ILE A 36 15.10 5.75 -18.20
N SER A 37 15.00 7.05 -17.99
CA SER A 37 16.04 7.80 -17.28
C SER A 37 16.07 7.46 -15.78
N PRO A 38 17.25 7.63 -15.11
CA PRO A 38 17.35 7.47 -13.66
C PRO A 38 16.41 8.39 -12.87
N ALA A 39 16.10 9.58 -13.41
CA ALA A 39 15.14 10.51 -12.81
C ALA A 39 13.70 9.95 -12.85
N ALA A 40 13.31 9.33 -13.96
CA ALA A 40 11.98 8.69 -14.08
C ALA A 40 11.84 7.50 -13.12
N VAL A 41 12.89 6.68 -12.98
CA VAL A 41 12.95 5.61 -11.97
C VAL A 41 12.81 6.18 -10.56
N SER A 42 13.59 7.22 -10.24
CA SER A 42 13.57 7.85 -8.91
C SER A 42 12.18 8.40 -8.54
N GLY A 43 11.49 9.03 -9.50
CA GLY A 43 10.12 9.51 -9.30
C GLY A 43 9.12 8.37 -9.06
N ALA A 44 9.19 7.32 -9.88
CA ALA A 44 8.32 6.15 -9.76
C ALA A 44 8.54 5.38 -8.45
N VAL A 45 9.79 5.11 -8.08
CA VAL A 45 10.15 4.45 -6.82
C VAL A 45 9.67 5.27 -5.62
N ARG A 46 9.88 6.60 -5.63
CA ARG A 46 9.41 7.48 -4.56
C ARG A 46 7.90 7.36 -4.34
N TYR A 47 7.13 7.40 -5.44
CA TYR A 47 5.69 7.20 -5.39
C TYR A 47 5.33 5.84 -4.79
N LEU A 48 5.96 4.75 -5.27
CA LEU A 48 5.69 3.39 -4.81
C LEU A 48 6.06 3.19 -3.33
N THR A 49 7.16 3.77 -2.86
CA THR A 49 7.54 3.73 -1.44
C THR A 49 6.57 4.53 -0.57
N GLN A 50 6.11 5.70 -1.02
CA GLN A 50 5.08 6.47 -0.32
C GLN A 50 3.75 5.71 -0.26
N ALA A 51 3.39 5.02 -1.33
CA ALA A 51 2.23 4.15 -1.41
C ALA A 51 2.37 2.84 -0.59
N GLY A 52 3.56 2.54 -0.05
CA GLY A 52 3.82 1.31 0.72
C GLY A 52 3.96 0.05 -0.11
N MET A 53 4.23 0.20 -1.41
CA MET A 53 4.33 -0.89 -2.38
C MET A 53 5.76 -1.43 -2.52
N VAL A 54 6.76 -0.57 -2.29
CA VAL A 54 8.18 -0.90 -2.50
C VAL A 54 9.00 -0.57 -1.26
N GLY A 55 9.73 -1.58 -0.78
CA GLY A 55 10.77 -1.45 0.22
C GLY A 55 12.12 -1.09 -0.40
N ARG A 56 12.96 -0.41 0.38
CA ARG A 56 14.32 -0.02 -0.01
C ARG A 56 15.33 -0.64 0.95
N GLU A 57 16.21 -1.45 0.41
CA GLU A 57 17.31 -2.07 1.16
C GLU A 57 18.64 -1.62 0.58
N ARG A 58 19.61 -1.44 1.46
CA ARG A 58 20.95 -1.07 1.04
C ARG A 58 21.75 -2.32 0.76
N GLU A 59 22.37 -2.37 -0.41
CA GLU A 59 23.25 -3.48 -0.77
C GLU A 59 24.46 -3.53 0.19
N PRO A 60 24.71 -4.67 0.86
CA PRO A 60 25.85 -4.80 1.78
C PRO A 60 27.17 -4.45 1.07
N GLY A 61 27.95 -3.53 1.66
CA GLY A 61 29.22 -3.08 1.07
C GLY A 61 29.09 -2.07 -0.08
N SER A 62 27.87 -1.66 -0.44
CA SER A 62 27.60 -0.73 -1.54
C SER A 62 26.77 0.47 -1.07
N ARG A 63 26.82 1.55 -1.86
CA ARG A 63 25.94 2.72 -1.68
C ARG A 63 24.65 2.61 -2.50
N ARG A 64 24.46 1.51 -3.23
CA ARG A 64 23.29 1.31 -4.10
C ARG A 64 22.10 0.82 -3.30
N ASP A 65 20.97 1.45 -3.56
CA ASP A 65 19.67 1.03 -3.06
C ASP A 65 19.12 -0.08 -3.98
N ARG A 66 18.59 -1.15 -3.38
CA ARG A 66 17.81 -2.21 -4.02
C ARG A 66 16.35 -2.06 -3.63
N TYR A 67 15.48 -2.21 -4.62
CA TYR A 67 14.04 -2.07 -4.49
C TYR A 67 13.39 -3.43 -4.64
N ARG A 68 12.53 -3.78 -3.69
CA ARG A 68 11.70 -4.99 -3.75
C ARG A 68 10.25 -4.61 -3.52
N LEU A 69 9.34 -5.36 -4.15
CA LEU A 69 7.95 -5.28 -3.74
C LEU A 69 7.84 -5.78 -2.30
N HIS A 70 7.03 -5.10 -1.50
CA HIS A 70 6.58 -5.75 -0.29
C HIS A 70 5.73 -6.95 -0.72
N ASN A 71 6.15 -8.17 -0.34
CA ASN A 71 5.36 -9.40 -0.55
C ASN A 71 3.95 -9.25 0.02
N ASP A 72 3.84 -8.40 1.03
CA ASP A 72 2.65 -7.93 1.69
C ASP A 72 2.03 -6.70 0.99
N LEU A 73 2.20 -6.55 -0.32
CA LEU A 73 1.69 -5.41 -1.08
C LEU A 73 0.24 -5.07 -0.75
N TRP A 74 -0.55 -6.11 -0.53
CA TRP A 74 -1.92 -6.00 -0.05
C TRP A 74 -1.96 -5.66 1.44
N PHE A 75 -1.30 -6.44 2.28
CA PHE A 75 -1.31 -6.28 3.73
C PHE A 75 -0.80 -4.91 4.19
N GLU A 76 0.34 -4.40 3.69
CA GLU A 76 0.86 -3.09 4.09
C GLU A 76 0.05 -1.92 3.49
N THR A 77 -0.43 -2.04 2.24
CA THR A 77 -1.33 -1.04 1.65
C THR A 77 -2.63 -0.95 2.45
N PHE A 78 -3.17 -2.08 2.92
CA PHE A 78 -4.35 -2.10 3.79
C PHE A 78 -4.03 -1.69 5.24
N THR A 79 -2.84 -2.00 5.77
CA THR A 79 -2.42 -1.62 7.14
C THR A 79 -2.13 -0.11 7.25
N ARG A 80 -1.52 0.50 6.23
CA ARG A 80 -1.41 1.98 6.19
C ARG A 80 -2.78 2.65 6.06
N ARG A 81 -3.72 1.98 5.38
CA ARG A 81 -5.11 2.42 5.23
C ARG A 81 -5.90 2.25 6.53
N ASP A 82 -5.65 1.21 7.33
CA ASP A 82 -6.17 1.00 8.69
C ASP A 82 -5.84 2.21 9.58
N GLN A 83 -4.57 2.63 9.63
CA GLN A 83 -4.19 3.83 10.40
C GLN A 83 -4.89 5.12 9.92
N LEU A 84 -5.20 5.22 8.63
CA LEU A 84 -5.95 6.35 8.10
C LEU A 84 -7.42 6.25 8.50
N LEU A 85 -8.07 5.10 8.31
CA LEU A 85 -9.45 4.86 8.70
C LEU A 85 -9.67 5.13 10.18
N ALA A 86 -8.80 4.60 11.05
CA ALA A 86 -8.88 4.85 12.50
C ALA A 86 -8.73 6.34 12.87
N ARG A 87 -7.86 7.09 12.16
CA ARG A 87 -7.73 8.54 12.37
C ARG A 87 -8.99 9.28 11.90
N TRP A 88 -9.56 8.92 10.76
CA TRP A 88 -10.79 9.52 10.25
C TRP A 88 -11.98 9.21 11.16
N GLU A 89 -12.11 7.96 11.59
CA GLU A 89 -13.11 7.51 12.54
C GLU A 89 -13.07 8.33 13.84
N LYS A 90 -11.86 8.57 14.38
CA LYS A 90 -11.67 9.45 15.54
C LYS A 90 -12.14 10.88 15.27
N VAL A 91 -11.68 11.49 14.18
CA VAL A 91 -12.06 12.88 13.81
C VAL A 91 -13.57 13.02 13.63
N LEU A 92 -14.22 12.03 13.01
CA LEU A 92 -15.66 12.02 12.80
C LEU A 92 -16.40 11.95 14.15
N ARG A 93 -15.93 11.14 15.10
CA ARG A 93 -16.50 11.06 16.45
C ARG A 93 -16.33 12.34 17.26
N ASP A 94 -15.15 12.95 17.23
CA ASP A 94 -14.91 14.26 17.85
C ASP A 94 -15.87 15.33 17.26
N GLY A 95 -16.18 15.21 15.96
CA GLY A 95 -17.17 16.04 15.28
C GLY A 95 -18.63 15.79 15.71
N VAL A 96 -19.00 14.54 16.04
CA VAL A 96 -20.32 14.21 16.61
C VAL A 96 -20.51 14.90 17.95
N GLU A 97 -19.51 14.83 18.84
CA GLU A 97 -19.55 15.48 20.15
C GLU A 97 -19.67 16.99 20.02
N SER A 98 -18.96 17.57 19.04
CA SER A 98 -18.96 19.02 18.79
C SER A 98 -20.26 19.56 18.21
N LEU A 99 -20.92 18.81 17.33
CA LEU A 99 -22.16 19.23 16.65
C LEU A 99 -23.43 18.82 17.39
N GLY A 100 -23.30 18.01 18.43
CA GLY A 100 -24.42 17.40 19.15
C GLY A 100 -24.90 16.12 18.44
N PRO A 101 -24.99 14.99 19.17
CA PRO A 101 -25.29 13.67 18.58
C PRO A 101 -26.67 13.58 17.94
N ASP A 102 -27.64 14.35 18.44
CA ASP A 102 -29.02 14.35 17.94
C ASP A 102 -29.25 15.36 16.79
N SER A 103 -28.22 16.14 16.44
CA SER A 103 -28.33 17.05 15.29
C SER A 103 -28.30 16.24 13.98
N PRO A 104 -28.97 16.70 12.90
CA PRO A 104 -28.87 16.05 11.60
C PRO A 104 -27.43 15.93 11.08
N ALA A 105 -26.54 16.84 11.47
CA ALA A 105 -25.13 16.78 11.10
C ALA A 105 -24.37 15.75 11.94
N GLY A 106 -24.62 15.70 13.26
CA GLY A 106 -24.08 14.68 14.18
C GLY A 106 -24.46 13.27 13.75
N LEU A 107 -25.72 13.04 13.38
CA LEU A 107 -26.18 11.74 12.88
C LEU A 107 -25.43 11.28 11.61
N ARG A 108 -25.21 12.17 10.64
CA ARG A 108 -24.42 11.85 9.43
C ARG A 108 -22.97 11.52 9.75
N LEU A 109 -22.35 12.26 10.66
CA LEU A 109 -20.98 11.98 11.09
C LEU A 109 -20.89 10.64 11.86
N ALA A 110 -21.87 10.34 12.70
CA ALA A 110 -21.94 9.09 13.45
C ALA A 110 -22.10 7.88 12.51
N GLU A 111 -22.99 7.97 11.52
CA GLU A 111 -23.15 6.93 10.49
C GLU A 111 -21.86 6.72 9.69
N THR A 112 -21.20 7.81 9.29
CA THR A 112 -19.92 7.74 8.57
C THR A 112 -18.84 7.10 9.45
N ALA A 113 -18.74 7.47 10.72
CA ALA A 113 -17.78 6.88 11.65
C ALA A 113 -18.03 5.38 11.83
N ALA A 114 -19.29 4.96 12.01
CA ALA A 114 -19.67 3.56 12.11
C ALA A 114 -19.31 2.77 10.84
N PHE A 115 -19.51 3.37 9.66
CA PHE A 115 -19.10 2.75 8.40
C PHE A 115 -17.58 2.59 8.28
N MET A 116 -16.80 3.59 8.68
CA MET A 116 -15.32 3.49 8.67
C MET A 116 -14.82 2.40 9.63
N GLN A 117 -15.43 2.29 10.81
CA GLN A 117 -15.15 1.23 11.78
C GLN A 117 -15.45 -0.17 11.21
N PHE A 118 -16.62 -0.34 10.59
CA PHE A 118 -17.01 -1.59 9.96
C PHE A 118 -16.04 -1.98 8.86
N LEU A 119 -15.67 -1.04 7.99
CA LEU A 119 -14.75 -1.27 6.89
C LEU A 119 -13.36 -1.72 7.38
N ASP A 120 -12.85 -1.09 8.45
CA ASP A 120 -11.58 -1.48 9.05
C ASP A 120 -11.61 -2.93 9.57
N SER A 121 -12.65 -3.30 10.31
CA SER A 121 -12.84 -4.66 10.83
C SER A 121 -12.92 -5.71 9.71
N GLU A 122 -13.71 -5.43 8.66
CA GLU A 122 -13.87 -6.35 7.54
C GLU A 122 -12.58 -6.52 6.72
N LEU A 123 -11.80 -5.45 6.53
CA LEU A 123 -10.51 -5.54 5.84
C LEU A 123 -9.52 -6.40 6.63
N LYS A 124 -9.45 -6.26 7.96
CA LYS A 124 -8.63 -7.12 8.82
C LYS A 124 -9.03 -8.59 8.70
N GLY A 125 -10.33 -8.89 8.80
CA GLY A 125 -10.85 -10.24 8.65
C GLY A 125 -10.61 -10.83 7.26
N LEU A 126 -10.77 -10.04 6.19
CA LEU A 126 -10.50 -10.43 4.82
C LEU A 126 -9.03 -10.84 4.64
N MET A 127 -8.09 -10.08 5.19
CA MET A 127 -6.66 -10.38 5.10
C MET A 127 -6.31 -11.67 5.85
N THR A 128 -6.88 -11.91 7.03
CA THR A 128 -6.71 -13.18 7.75
C THR A 128 -7.18 -14.37 6.90
N ARG A 129 -8.38 -14.27 6.30
CA ARG A 129 -8.92 -15.32 5.42
C ARG A 129 -8.07 -15.53 4.18
N TRP A 130 -7.56 -14.47 3.58
CA TRP A 130 -6.65 -14.55 2.44
C TRP A 130 -5.35 -15.28 2.78
N HIS A 131 -4.75 -14.98 3.94
CA HIS A 131 -3.53 -15.67 4.38
C HIS A 131 -3.76 -17.18 4.56
N ALA A 132 -4.84 -17.56 5.24
CA ALA A 132 -5.21 -18.97 5.37
C ALA A 132 -5.46 -19.64 4.01
N HIS A 133 -6.15 -18.96 3.09
CA HIS A 133 -6.37 -19.49 1.75
C HIS A 133 -5.06 -19.66 0.96
N ARG A 134 -4.11 -18.72 1.08
CA ARG A 134 -2.82 -18.84 0.41
C ARG A 134 -2.01 -20.05 0.85
N GLU A 135 -2.08 -20.43 2.12
CA GLU A 135 -1.42 -21.63 2.63
C GLU A 135 -1.95 -22.90 1.94
N THR A 136 -3.22 -22.90 1.53
CA THR A 136 -3.80 -24.00 0.73
C THR A 136 -3.34 -24.02 -0.73
N LEU A 137 -2.75 -22.93 -1.22
CA LEU A 137 -2.30 -22.82 -2.62
C LEU A 137 -0.85 -23.27 -2.83
N ASP A 138 -0.14 -23.68 -1.77
CA ASP A 138 1.27 -24.13 -1.79
C ASP A 138 2.22 -23.16 -2.54
N LEU A 139 1.90 -21.86 -2.48
CA LEU A 139 2.77 -20.81 -2.98
C LEU A 139 3.89 -20.67 -1.95
N GLY A 140 5.10 -21.15 -2.30
CA GLY A 140 6.27 -21.34 -1.44
C GLY A 140 6.67 -20.19 -0.49
N PRO A 141 7.71 -20.40 0.36
CA PRO A 141 7.96 -19.56 1.53
C PRO A 141 8.21 -18.09 1.20
N ARG A 142 7.74 -17.21 2.09
CA ARG A 142 7.96 -15.76 2.03
C ARG A 142 9.45 -15.48 2.34
N THR A 143 10.25 -15.17 1.32
CA THR A 143 11.58 -14.55 1.49
C THR A 143 11.51 -13.04 1.46
#